data_AF-A0A3E3DW03-F1
#
_entry.id   AF-A0A3E3DW03-F1
#
_cell.length_a   1.000
_cell.length_b   1.000
_cell.length_c   1.000
_cell.angle_alpha   90.00
_cell.angle_beta   90.00
_cell.angle_gamma   90.00
#
_symmetry.space_group_name_H-M   'P 1'
#
loop_
_entity.id
_entity.type
_entity.pdbx_description
1 polymer ?
#
loop_
_entity_poly.entity_id
_entity_poly.type
_entity_poly.pdbx_seq_one_letter_code
_entity_poly.pdbx_strand_id
1 'polypeptide(L)'
;MINLTVDNIEVKVKEGTTILEAAKKAKIEIPTLCYLKDLNRPASCRMCMVDVGGKLLPACVTHVSEGMEVKTHTKRLRNIRKTILELTLANHNCECTTCEKSGNCKLQTMANKYLTGPGEFEVEFEKGIDNSFSAVTRDLSKCIKCNRCVSMCSDKVGASAISLINRSEETTVATPFNIPIIHSDCIGCGQCITVCPTGALIERGTTEEIYDLLGEDTYYNICLLSHGTYETLAEGVGVDNALMKAKVVDVLNKLGFSEVIDYEEYLIKEMNAVAYLLKENMLEGKPLIYSCSSGIRREIEDVYPEADDLFVNLSKIRKDINTRFKEGYLDRNIDKDVHLTRVENCTAFLPETNETSGIDISITTRQLAKLIKTSGIDLNKADNKPLDNLDYTGVFNPYFLSVNTAYAIIRLGEKASIKNDKGNIKEFSFDLSDGKEIKCAVVNGLKASKEEVKKILDGESEYNFLCVIPCEGGCEFGGGRPVITK
;
A
#
# COMPACT_ATOMS: atom_id res chain seq x y z
N MET A 1 -11.77 -10.90 35.26
CA MET A 1 -11.01 -9.63 35.19
C MET A 1 -9.79 -9.83 36.06
N ILE A 2 -8.62 -9.45 35.58
CA ILE A 2 -7.33 -9.58 36.26
C ILE A 2 -6.87 -8.19 36.71
N ASN A 3 -6.41 -8.07 37.96
CA ASN A 3 -5.81 -6.86 38.49
C ASN A 3 -4.28 -7.02 38.52
N LEU A 4 -3.59 -5.98 38.07
CA LEU A 4 -2.13 -5.91 38.04
C LEU A 4 -1.67 -4.46 38.21
N THR A 5 -0.38 -4.28 38.46
CA THR A 5 0.25 -2.95 38.59
C THR A 5 1.32 -2.79 37.52
N VAL A 6 1.27 -1.69 36.76
CA VAL A 6 2.30 -1.33 35.76
C VAL A 6 2.92 0.01 36.15
N ASP A 7 4.21 0.02 36.50
CA ASP A 7 4.93 1.20 37.02
C ASP A 7 4.14 1.96 38.11
N ASN A 8 3.62 1.22 39.10
CA ASN A 8 2.80 1.70 40.22
C ASN A 8 1.39 2.19 39.85
N ILE A 9 0.93 1.96 38.61
CA ILE A 9 -0.44 2.24 38.18
C ILE A 9 -1.26 0.95 38.23
N GLU A 10 -2.34 0.92 39.00
CA GLU A 10 -3.28 -0.19 39.03
C GLU A 10 -4.07 -0.27 37.71
N VAL A 11 -4.14 -1.47 37.14
CA VAL A 11 -4.81 -1.73 35.87
C VAL A 11 -5.70 -2.95 36.00
N LYS A 12 -6.90 -2.88 35.42
CA LYS A 12 -7.84 -3.99 35.33
C LYS A 12 -8.07 -4.39 33.87
N VAL A 13 -7.80 -5.65 33.54
CA VAL A 13 -7.91 -6.19 32.17
C VAL A 13 -8.68 -7.49 32.12
N LYS A 14 -9.04 -7.91 30.90
CA LYS A 14 -9.64 -9.23 30.67
C LYS A 14 -8.53 -10.29 30.76
N GLU A 15 -8.91 -11.50 31.17
CA GLU A 15 -8.01 -12.64 31.09
C GLU A 15 -7.56 -12.89 29.64
N GLY A 16 -6.32 -13.34 29.46
CA GLY A 16 -5.71 -13.47 28.13
C GLY A 16 -5.18 -12.16 27.52
N THR A 17 -5.23 -11.03 28.24
CA THR A 17 -4.57 -9.78 27.80
C THR A 17 -3.05 -9.88 27.97
N THR A 18 -2.27 -9.41 27.00
CA THR A 18 -0.81 -9.35 27.12
C THR A 18 -0.34 -8.19 28.01
N ILE A 19 0.88 -8.27 28.55
CA ILE A 19 1.47 -7.15 29.31
C ILE A 19 1.54 -5.88 28.45
N LEU A 20 1.87 -6.02 27.15
CA LEU A 20 1.94 -4.89 26.23
C LEU A 20 0.59 -4.16 26.08
N GLU A 21 -0.51 -4.90 26.02
CA GLU A 21 -1.87 -4.32 25.94
C GLU A 21 -2.32 -3.72 27.27
N ALA A 22 -1.97 -4.36 28.39
CA ALA A 22 -2.24 -3.83 29.72
C ALA A 22 -1.50 -2.50 29.96
N ALA A 23 -0.23 -2.40 29.56
CA ALA A 23 0.56 -1.18 29.66
C ALA A 23 -0.05 0.00 28.88
N LYS A 24 -0.66 -0.26 27.72
CA LYS A 24 -1.40 0.78 26.97
C LYS A 24 -2.55 1.37 27.77
N LYS A 25 -3.28 0.57 28.56
CA LYS A 25 -4.34 1.08 29.45
C LYS A 25 -3.78 1.94 30.58
N ALA A 26 -2.58 1.64 31.06
CA ALA A 26 -1.83 2.48 31.99
C ALA A 26 -1.24 3.74 31.34
N LYS A 27 -1.45 3.96 30.03
CA LYS A 27 -0.81 5.03 29.24
C LYS A 27 0.71 4.94 29.23
N ILE A 28 1.26 3.73 29.37
CA ILE A 28 2.70 3.43 29.34
C ILE A 28 3.05 2.82 27.99
N GLU A 29 4.03 3.42 27.32
CA GLU A 29 4.49 2.97 26.01
C GLU A 29 5.69 2.01 26.15
N ILE A 30 5.47 0.74 25.84
CA ILE A 30 6.54 -0.25 25.76
C ILE A 30 7.04 -0.33 24.30
N PRO A 31 8.35 -0.15 24.04
CA PRO A 31 8.88 -0.09 22.69
C PRO A 31 8.83 -1.46 21.99
N THR A 32 8.56 -1.45 20.69
CA THR A 32 8.46 -2.65 19.85
C THR A 32 9.04 -2.40 18.45
N LEU A 33 9.83 -3.35 17.94
CA LEU A 33 10.31 -3.33 16.54
C LEU A 33 9.69 -4.44 15.69
N CYS A 34 9.64 -5.68 16.16
CA CYS A 34 8.98 -6.76 15.40
C CYS A 34 7.47 -6.78 15.58
N TYR A 35 6.99 -6.58 16.81
CA TYR A 35 5.56 -6.64 17.11
C TYR A 35 4.78 -5.61 16.28
N LEU A 36 3.74 -6.09 15.60
CA LEU A 36 2.72 -5.28 14.93
C LEU A 36 1.37 -5.95 15.22
N LYS A 37 0.45 -5.17 15.79
CA LYS A 37 -0.86 -5.66 16.25
C LYS A 37 -1.60 -6.33 15.09
N ASP A 38 -2.26 -7.45 15.39
CA ASP A 38 -3.05 -8.24 14.43
C ASP A 38 -2.28 -8.80 13.21
N LEU A 39 -0.94 -8.74 13.24
CA LEU A 39 -0.10 -9.20 12.13
C LEU A 39 1.11 -10.04 12.59
N ASN A 40 1.99 -9.49 13.41
CA ASN A 40 3.31 -10.09 13.65
C ASN A 40 3.67 -10.01 15.13
N ARG A 41 3.96 -11.14 15.76
CA ARG A 41 4.31 -11.22 17.19
C ARG A 41 5.41 -12.26 17.54
N PRO A 42 6.58 -12.23 16.88
CA PRO A 42 7.61 -13.25 17.07
C PRO A 42 8.40 -13.08 18.39
N ALA A 43 8.26 -11.93 19.05
CA ALA A 43 9.05 -11.53 20.23
C ALA A 43 10.59 -11.56 20.03
N SER A 44 11.07 -11.68 18.79
CA SER A 44 12.49 -11.86 18.45
C SER A 44 13.32 -10.60 18.68
N CYS A 45 12.75 -9.40 18.45
CA CYS A 45 13.50 -8.15 18.58
C CYS A 45 13.87 -7.77 20.03
N ARG A 46 13.25 -8.39 21.04
CA ARG A 46 13.45 -8.14 22.48
C ARG A 46 13.37 -6.66 22.94
N MET A 47 12.92 -5.71 22.13
CA MET A 47 12.71 -4.33 22.60
C MET A 47 11.63 -4.22 23.69
N CYS A 48 10.63 -5.10 23.64
CA CYS A 48 9.49 -5.09 24.56
C CYS A 48 9.75 -5.77 25.92
N MET A 49 11.02 -5.98 26.30
CA MET A 49 11.32 -6.60 27.60
C MET A 49 10.85 -5.71 28.75
N VAL A 50 10.29 -6.34 29.78
CA VAL A 50 9.84 -5.74 31.04
C VAL A 50 10.36 -6.56 32.21
N ASP A 51 10.39 -5.97 33.39
CA ASP A 51 10.78 -6.63 34.63
C ASP A 51 9.53 -6.98 35.44
N VAL A 52 9.36 -8.26 35.75
CA VAL A 52 8.25 -8.80 36.55
C VAL A 52 8.86 -9.59 37.70
N GLY A 53 8.87 -9.01 38.90
CA GLY A 53 9.46 -9.64 40.09
C GLY A 53 10.94 -10.03 39.92
N GLY A 54 11.74 -9.23 39.20
CA GLY A 54 13.15 -9.48 38.90
C GLY A 54 13.42 -10.33 37.65
N LYS A 55 12.37 -10.92 37.06
CA LYS A 55 12.44 -11.70 35.82
C LYS A 55 12.20 -10.80 34.62
N LEU A 56 13.01 -10.99 33.58
CA LEU A 56 12.87 -10.26 32.32
C LEU A 56 11.96 -11.04 31.38
N LEU A 57 10.82 -10.45 31.00
CA LEU A 57 9.83 -11.10 30.14
C LEU A 57 9.49 -10.21 28.93
N PRO A 58 9.24 -10.78 27.73
CA PRO A 58 8.78 -10.01 26.58
C PRO A 58 7.30 -9.66 26.71
N ALA A 59 6.98 -8.37 26.82
CA ALA A 59 5.62 -7.90 27.07
C ALA A 59 4.62 -8.25 25.96
N CYS A 60 5.08 -8.39 24.71
CA CYS A 60 4.19 -8.59 23.56
C CYS A 60 3.59 -10.00 23.44
N VAL A 61 4.11 -10.98 24.18
CA VAL A 61 3.63 -12.39 24.16
C VAL A 61 3.37 -12.95 25.55
N THR A 62 3.72 -12.21 26.61
CA THR A 62 3.48 -12.62 27.99
C THR A 62 2.10 -12.16 28.43
N HIS A 63 1.25 -13.09 28.88
CA HIS A 63 -0.06 -12.79 29.44
C HIS A 63 0.05 -12.28 30.88
N VAL A 64 -0.86 -11.41 31.29
CA VAL A 64 -0.92 -10.93 32.66
C VAL A 64 -1.49 -11.99 33.61
N SER A 65 -1.12 -11.92 34.87
CA SER A 65 -1.69 -12.74 35.96
C SER A 65 -2.13 -11.84 37.12
N GLU A 66 -3.00 -12.36 37.99
CA GLU A 66 -3.47 -11.62 39.17
C GLU A 66 -2.30 -11.21 40.07
N GLY A 67 -2.33 -9.95 40.52
CA GLY A 67 -1.28 -9.39 41.38
C GLY A 67 0.07 -9.19 40.68
N MET A 68 0.14 -9.29 39.35
CA MET A 68 1.39 -9.09 38.63
C MET A 68 1.90 -7.65 38.79
N GLU A 69 3.17 -7.50 39.16
CA GLU A 69 3.85 -6.21 39.22
C GLU A 69 4.84 -6.08 38.05
N VAL A 70 4.53 -5.17 37.13
CA VAL A 70 5.33 -4.93 35.92
C VAL A 70 6.06 -3.60 36.06
N LYS A 71 7.38 -3.63 35.87
CA LYS A 71 8.23 -2.43 35.76
C LYS A 71 8.74 -2.31 34.34
N THR A 72 8.62 -1.13 33.74
CA THR A 72 8.98 -0.92 32.32
C THR A 72 10.18 0.03 32.12
N HIS A 73 10.58 0.75 33.17
CA HIS A 73 11.59 1.83 33.14
C HIS A 73 12.76 1.66 34.13
N THR A 74 13.26 0.44 34.35
CA THR A 74 14.43 0.22 35.22
C THR A 74 15.76 0.49 34.49
N LYS A 75 16.83 0.80 35.24
CA LYS A 75 18.20 0.93 34.68
C LYS A 75 18.63 -0.33 33.91
N ARG A 76 18.30 -1.50 34.45
CA ARG A 76 18.56 -2.80 33.82
C ARG A 76 17.87 -2.91 32.45
N LEU A 77 16.59 -2.56 32.37
CA LEU A 77 15.84 -2.58 31.10
C LEU A 77 16.39 -1.58 30.08
N ARG A 78 16.76 -0.38 30.54
CA ARG A 78 17.37 0.63 29.66
C ARG A 78 18.66 0.10 29.03
N ASN A 79 19.55 -0.49 29.84
CA ASN A 79 20.81 -1.04 29.34
C ASN A 79 20.59 -2.18 28.34
N ILE A 80 19.66 -3.10 28.63
CA ILE A 80 19.32 -4.21 27.72
C ILE A 80 18.83 -3.68 26.37
N ARG A 81 17.89 -2.73 26.38
CA ARG A 81 17.36 -2.14 25.15
C ARG A 81 18.43 -1.38 24.38
N LYS A 82 19.35 -0.70 25.07
CA LYS A 82 20.51 -0.03 24.45
C LYS A 82 21.40 -1.04 23.73
N THR A 83 21.80 -2.12 24.40
CA THR A 83 22.62 -3.18 23.81
C THR A 83 21.95 -3.86 22.63
N ILE A 84 20.64 -4.13 22.70
CA ILE A 84 19.87 -4.68 21.57
C ILE A 84 19.94 -3.73 20.36
N LEU A 85 19.78 -2.43 20.58
CA LEU A 85 19.87 -1.44 19.51
C LEU A 85 21.28 -1.33 18.95
N GLU A 86 22.31 -1.31 19.78
CA GLU A 86 23.72 -1.31 19.34
C GLU A 86 24.03 -2.51 18.44
N LEU A 87 23.60 -3.72 18.83
CA LEU A 87 23.77 -4.93 18.03
C LEU A 87 22.95 -4.88 16.73
N THR A 88 21.72 -4.37 16.79
CA THR A 88 20.87 -4.23 15.60
C THR A 88 21.47 -3.24 14.61
N LEU A 89 21.97 -2.11 15.10
CA LEU A 89 22.59 -1.05 14.28
C LEU A 89 23.95 -1.47 13.73
N ALA A 90 24.69 -2.31 14.44
CA ALA A 90 25.97 -2.83 13.94
C ALA A 90 25.80 -3.65 12.65
N ASN A 91 24.67 -4.36 12.49
CA ASN A 91 24.34 -5.12 11.28
C ASN A 91 23.37 -4.37 10.34
N HIS A 92 23.35 -3.03 10.41
CA HIS A 92 22.43 -2.20 9.64
C HIS A 92 23.19 -1.06 8.97
N ASN A 93 23.01 -0.88 7.66
CA ASN A 93 23.54 0.29 6.98
C ASN A 93 22.86 1.57 7.52
N CYS A 94 23.62 2.36 8.29
CA CYS A 94 23.16 3.56 8.98
C CYS A 94 23.33 4.85 8.15
N GLU A 95 23.42 4.78 6.83
CA GLU A 95 23.40 5.93 5.90
C GLU A 95 22.03 6.64 5.90
N CYS A 96 21.71 7.31 7.01
CA CYS A 96 20.39 7.91 7.24
C CYS A 96 20.16 9.21 6.45
N THR A 97 21.21 9.84 5.92
CA THR A 97 21.11 11.11 5.18
C THR A 97 20.53 10.92 3.78
N THR A 98 20.73 9.75 3.18
CA THR A 98 20.22 9.38 1.85
C THR A 98 19.07 8.37 1.91
N CYS A 99 18.72 7.90 3.11
CA CYS A 99 17.68 6.90 3.31
C CYS A 99 16.27 7.49 3.18
N GLU A 100 15.45 6.93 2.29
CA GLU A 100 14.03 7.29 2.09
C GLU A 100 13.15 7.20 3.35
N LYS A 101 13.54 6.36 4.33
CA LYS A 101 12.81 6.22 5.59
C LYS A 101 13.26 7.21 6.66
N SER A 102 14.26 8.06 6.40
CA SER A 102 14.77 9.01 7.39
C SER A 102 13.68 9.96 7.88
N GLY A 103 13.66 10.25 9.18
CA GLY A 103 12.59 11.02 9.82
C GLY A 103 11.31 10.23 10.12
N ASN A 104 11.16 9.03 9.56
CA ASN A 104 10.01 8.13 9.76
C ASN A 104 10.45 6.67 9.95
N CYS A 105 11.70 6.46 10.37
CA CYS A 105 12.30 5.15 10.60
C CYS A 105 12.18 4.79 12.08
N LYS A 106 11.46 3.70 12.40
CA LYS A 106 11.25 3.29 13.79
C LYS A 106 12.55 2.91 14.49
N LEU A 107 13.50 2.32 13.77
CA LEU A 107 14.83 2.01 14.32
C LEU A 107 15.59 3.29 14.68
N GLN A 108 15.58 4.29 13.80
CA GLN A 108 16.19 5.60 14.04
C GLN A 108 15.56 6.30 15.25
N THR A 109 14.22 6.33 15.33
CA THR A 109 13.50 6.88 16.49
C THR A 109 13.90 6.18 17.79
N MET A 110 14.04 4.85 17.78
CA MET A 110 14.45 4.10 18.96
C MET A 110 15.91 4.37 19.33
N ALA A 111 16.81 4.42 18.35
CA ALA A 111 18.22 4.76 18.57
C ALA A 111 18.36 6.13 19.28
N ASN A 112 17.64 7.13 18.77
CA ASN A 112 17.57 8.47 19.38
C ASN A 112 16.97 8.44 20.79
N LYS A 113 15.86 7.71 20.99
CA LYS A 113 15.19 7.57 22.31
C LYS A 113 16.11 6.98 23.38
N TYR A 114 17.02 6.07 22.99
CA TYR A 114 17.96 5.42 23.91
C TYR A 114 19.37 6.03 23.89
N LEU A 115 19.59 7.10 23.12
CA LEU A 115 20.88 7.80 22.99
C LEU A 115 22.00 6.83 22.59
N THR A 116 21.79 6.11 21.49
CA THR A 116 22.72 5.09 21.02
C THR A 116 22.87 5.10 19.50
N GLY A 117 23.99 4.57 19.02
CA GLY A 117 24.32 4.42 17.61
C GLY A 117 24.84 3.02 17.29
N PRO A 118 25.38 2.79 16.08
CA PRO A 118 26.15 1.58 15.79
C PRO A 118 27.29 1.46 16.80
N GLY A 119 27.42 0.30 17.43
CA GLY A 119 28.55 0.03 18.33
C GLY A 119 29.86 -0.11 17.57
N GLU A 120 30.98 -0.19 18.29
CA GLU A 120 32.33 -0.42 17.74
C GLU A 120 32.55 -1.89 17.34
N PHE A 121 31.55 -2.53 16.73
CA PHE A 121 31.64 -3.91 16.27
C PHE A 121 32.07 -3.93 14.81
N GLU A 122 33.10 -4.71 14.48
CA GLU A 122 33.38 -5.05 13.09
C GLU A 122 32.34 -6.08 12.62
N VAL A 123 31.41 -5.63 11.79
CA VAL A 123 30.40 -6.48 11.18
C VAL A 123 30.19 -6.06 9.74
N GLU A 124 30.15 -7.04 8.85
CA GLU A 124 29.68 -6.83 7.49
C GLU A 124 28.15 -6.94 7.48
N PHE A 125 27.48 -5.88 7.07
CA PHE A 125 26.05 -5.94 6.80
C PHE A 125 25.78 -6.72 5.51
N GLU A 126 24.59 -7.28 5.42
CA GLU A 126 24.15 -8.02 4.24
C GLU A 126 24.18 -7.11 3.00
N LYS A 127 24.98 -7.49 2.01
CA LYS A 127 25.10 -6.75 0.74
C LYS A 127 24.12 -7.35 -0.27
N GLY A 128 23.33 -6.51 -0.92
CA GLY A 128 22.39 -6.93 -1.94
C GLY A 128 21.20 -5.98 -2.02
N ILE A 129 21.19 -5.17 -3.07
CA ILE A 129 20.02 -4.38 -3.44
C ILE A 129 19.35 -5.10 -4.61
N ASP A 130 18.11 -5.51 -4.40
CA ASP A 130 17.25 -6.05 -5.45
C ASP A 130 16.31 -4.93 -5.93
N ASN A 131 16.65 -4.37 -7.09
CA ASN A 131 15.88 -3.36 -7.82
C ASN A 131 15.26 -3.93 -9.10
N SER A 132 15.12 -5.26 -9.19
CA SER A 132 14.64 -5.92 -10.40
C SER A 132 13.18 -5.59 -10.74
N PHE A 133 12.38 -5.16 -9.75
CA PHE A 133 10.96 -4.83 -9.94
C PHE A 133 10.66 -3.37 -9.63
N SER A 134 10.02 -2.64 -10.55
CA SER A 134 9.68 -1.23 -10.36
C SER A 134 8.71 -0.96 -9.21
N ALA A 135 7.94 -1.94 -8.77
CA ALA A 135 7.01 -1.79 -7.66
C ALA A 135 7.69 -1.80 -6.28
N VAL A 136 8.87 -2.44 -6.14
CA VAL A 136 9.54 -2.60 -4.84
C VAL A 136 11.05 -2.77 -5.00
N THR A 137 11.79 -1.96 -4.24
CA THR A 137 13.22 -2.07 -4.00
C THR A 137 13.46 -2.75 -2.65
N ARG A 138 14.34 -3.76 -2.63
CA ARG A 138 14.78 -4.44 -1.40
C ARG A 138 16.24 -4.14 -1.14
N ASP A 139 16.51 -3.44 -0.05
CA ASP A 139 17.86 -3.18 0.47
C ASP A 139 18.04 -3.96 1.77
N LEU A 140 18.57 -5.17 1.67
CA LEU A 140 18.71 -6.07 2.82
C LEU A 140 19.76 -5.58 3.82
N SER A 141 20.67 -4.68 3.42
CA SER A 141 21.60 -4.02 4.33
C SER A 141 20.89 -3.19 5.41
N LYS A 142 19.63 -2.79 5.16
CA LYS A 142 18.77 -2.06 6.09
C LYS A 142 17.76 -2.97 6.82
N CYS A 143 17.79 -4.28 6.59
CA CYS A 143 16.83 -5.21 7.17
C CYS A 143 17.17 -5.57 8.62
N ILE A 144 16.21 -5.45 9.53
CA ILE A 144 16.36 -5.87 10.93
C ILE A 144 15.72 -7.24 11.21
N LYS A 145 15.43 -8.02 10.17
CA LYS A 145 14.95 -9.42 10.26
C LYS A 145 13.72 -9.57 11.17
N CYS A 146 12.83 -8.57 11.14
CA CYS A 146 11.72 -8.45 12.10
C CYS A 146 10.48 -9.29 11.75
N ASN A 147 10.48 -9.94 10.58
CA ASN A 147 9.41 -10.79 10.05
C ASN A 147 8.06 -10.10 9.72
N ARG A 148 7.96 -8.77 9.84
CA ARG A 148 6.70 -8.04 9.53
C ARG A 148 6.29 -8.16 8.06
N CYS A 149 7.24 -7.94 7.16
CA CYS A 149 7.01 -8.01 5.71
C CYS A 149 6.62 -9.41 5.26
N VAL A 150 7.27 -10.45 5.79
CA VAL A 150 6.95 -11.86 5.55
C VAL A 150 5.53 -12.17 6.02
N SER A 151 5.17 -11.82 7.26
CA SER A 151 3.81 -12.05 7.79
C SER A 151 2.75 -11.30 6.98
N MET A 152 3.03 -10.08 6.51
CA MET A 152 2.12 -9.35 5.63
C MET A 152 1.95 -10.03 4.26
N CYS A 153 3.05 -10.46 3.65
CA CYS A 153 3.04 -11.09 2.33
C CYS A 153 2.36 -12.46 2.33
N SER A 154 2.61 -13.26 3.37
CA SER A 154 2.02 -14.59 3.60
C SER A 154 0.58 -14.50 4.12
N ASP A 155 0.39 -13.91 5.29
CA ASP A 155 -0.83 -14.12 6.08
C ASP A 155 -1.97 -13.18 5.67
N LYS A 156 -1.63 -12.01 5.13
CA LYS A 156 -2.59 -10.97 4.73
C LYS A 156 -2.80 -10.88 3.24
N VAL A 157 -1.72 -10.83 2.46
CA VAL A 157 -1.83 -10.77 1.00
C VAL A 157 -2.09 -12.17 0.42
N GLY A 158 -1.38 -13.20 0.91
CA GLY A 158 -1.46 -14.56 0.39
C GLY A 158 -0.54 -14.84 -0.81
N ALA A 159 0.45 -13.97 -1.05
CA ALA A 159 1.41 -14.12 -2.15
C ALA A 159 2.62 -14.97 -1.74
N SER A 160 3.06 -14.89 -0.47
CA SER A 160 4.21 -15.67 0.03
C SER A 160 5.53 -15.50 -0.76
N ALA A 161 5.65 -14.39 -1.51
CA ALA A 161 6.80 -14.10 -2.37
C ALA A 161 8.14 -13.95 -1.63
N ILE A 162 8.10 -13.70 -0.31
CA ILE A 162 9.28 -13.60 0.55
C ILE A 162 9.09 -14.39 1.84
N SER A 163 10.18 -14.98 2.33
CA SER A 163 10.22 -15.80 3.55
C SER A 163 11.51 -15.56 4.32
N LEU A 164 11.49 -15.88 5.62
CA LEU A 164 12.70 -15.92 6.43
C LEU A 164 13.38 -17.28 6.24
N ILE A 165 14.61 -17.28 5.71
CA ILE A 165 15.38 -18.50 5.46
C ILE A 165 16.65 -18.55 6.32
N ASN A 166 17.36 -19.68 6.28
CA ASN A 166 18.58 -19.95 7.02
C ASN A 166 18.39 -19.87 8.56
N ARG A 167 19.51 -19.86 9.31
CA ARG A 167 19.52 -19.81 10.77
C ARG A 167 20.68 -18.95 11.26
N SER A 168 20.60 -18.51 12.51
CA SER A 168 21.65 -17.72 13.17
C SER A 168 21.99 -16.45 12.37
N GLU A 169 23.27 -16.13 12.21
CA GLU A 169 23.77 -14.96 11.48
C GLU A 169 23.34 -14.94 10.00
N GLU A 170 23.24 -16.10 9.36
CA GLU A 170 22.84 -16.25 7.95
C GLU A 170 21.34 -16.02 7.69
N THR A 171 20.55 -15.86 8.76
CA THR A 171 19.09 -15.64 8.64
C THR A 171 18.83 -14.42 7.76
N THR A 172 18.05 -14.56 6.70
CA THR A 172 17.71 -13.43 5.81
C THR A 172 16.28 -13.53 5.29
N VAL A 173 15.75 -12.41 4.80
CA VAL A 173 14.48 -12.35 4.09
C VAL A 173 14.74 -12.53 2.60
N ALA A 174 14.41 -13.70 2.07
CA ALA A 174 14.67 -14.09 0.70
C ALA A 174 13.40 -14.46 -0.07
N THR A 175 13.49 -14.41 -1.39
CA THR A 175 12.55 -15.03 -2.32
C THR A 175 12.84 -16.54 -2.41
N PRO A 176 11.88 -17.35 -2.90
CA PRO A 176 12.15 -18.75 -3.23
C PRO A 176 13.39 -18.88 -4.13
N PHE A 177 14.32 -19.75 -3.74
CA PHE A 177 15.58 -20.00 -4.46
C PHE A 177 16.47 -18.76 -4.68
N ASN A 178 16.29 -17.67 -3.92
CA ASN A 178 17.04 -16.41 -4.05
C ASN A 178 16.96 -15.76 -5.45
N ILE A 179 15.86 -15.98 -6.19
CA ILE A 179 15.65 -15.33 -7.49
C ILE A 179 15.32 -13.84 -7.32
N PRO A 180 15.58 -12.98 -8.32
CA PRO A 180 15.13 -11.58 -8.28
C PRO A 180 13.62 -11.47 -8.03
N ILE A 181 13.19 -10.48 -7.24
CA ILE A 181 11.78 -10.39 -6.80
C ILE A 181 10.78 -10.28 -7.97
N ILE A 182 11.18 -9.72 -9.11
CA ILE A 182 10.32 -9.66 -10.31
C ILE A 182 9.95 -11.06 -10.85
N HIS A 183 10.77 -12.07 -10.61
CA HIS A 183 10.57 -13.46 -11.04
C HIS A 183 9.94 -14.35 -9.95
N SER A 184 9.61 -13.77 -8.79
CA SER A 184 8.88 -14.46 -7.72
C SER A 184 7.38 -14.19 -7.82
N ASP A 185 6.60 -14.81 -6.94
CA ASP A 185 5.14 -14.62 -6.74
C ASP A 185 4.77 -13.20 -6.26
N CYS A 186 5.69 -12.23 -6.34
CA CYS A 186 5.46 -10.85 -5.95
C CYS A 186 4.55 -10.15 -6.95
N ILE A 187 3.34 -9.82 -6.50
CA ILE A 187 2.34 -9.07 -7.27
C ILE A 187 2.55 -7.54 -7.24
N GLY A 188 3.61 -7.04 -6.60
CA GLY A 188 3.92 -5.60 -6.56
C GLY A 188 2.98 -4.74 -5.72
N CYS A 189 2.16 -5.32 -4.83
CA CYS A 189 1.15 -4.58 -4.04
C CYS A 189 1.71 -3.61 -2.99
N GLY A 190 3.00 -3.76 -2.63
CA GLY A 190 3.71 -2.87 -1.71
C GLY A 190 3.28 -2.96 -0.25
N GLN A 191 2.40 -3.88 0.14
CA GLN A 191 1.98 -4.05 1.55
C GLN A 191 3.16 -4.37 2.49
N CYS A 192 4.19 -5.02 1.98
CA CYS A 192 5.42 -5.27 2.75
C CYS A 192 6.17 -3.96 3.10
N ILE A 193 6.10 -2.94 2.25
CA ILE A 193 6.70 -1.61 2.46
C ILE A 193 5.99 -0.87 3.60
N THR A 194 4.66 -0.98 3.68
CA THR A 194 3.84 -0.27 4.68
C THR A 194 4.15 -0.71 6.11
N VAL A 195 4.52 -1.99 6.29
CA VAL A 195 4.84 -2.56 7.60
C VAL A 195 6.33 -2.56 7.94
N CYS A 196 7.19 -2.25 6.96
CA CYS A 196 8.64 -2.22 7.15
C CYS A 196 9.02 -1.06 8.10
N PRO A 197 9.67 -1.36 9.25
CA PRO A 197 10.04 -0.33 10.23
C PRO A 197 11.29 0.48 9.84
N THR A 198 12.01 0.06 8.80
CA THR A 198 13.27 0.66 8.32
C THR A 198 13.18 0.96 6.81
N GLY A 199 14.28 1.38 6.20
CA GLY A 199 14.39 1.58 4.74
C GLY A 199 14.71 0.32 3.94
N ALA A 200 14.49 -0.89 4.50
CA ALA A 200 14.82 -2.14 3.82
C ALA A 200 13.90 -2.46 2.64
N LEU A 201 12.67 -1.95 2.68
CA LEU A 201 11.68 -2.11 1.63
C LEU A 201 11.12 -0.72 1.34
N ILE A 202 11.25 -0.29 0.11
CA ILE A 202 10.76 0.99 -0.39
C ILE A 202 10.20 0.78 -1.80
N GLU A 203 9.33 1.66 -2.25
CA GLU A 203 9.00 1.78 -3.67
C GLU A 203 10.24 2.25 -4.45
N ARG A 204 10.29 1.92 -5.75
CA ARG A 204 11.41 2.36 -6.61
C ARG A 204 11.43 3.88 -6.68
N GLY A 205 12.60 4.47 -6.44
CA GLY A 205 12.78 5.92 -6.48
C GLY A 205 12.59 6.45 -7.89
N THR A 206 11.55 7.25 -8.10
CA THR A 206 11.29 8.03 -9.33
C THR A 206 11.25 9.53 -9.04
N THR A 207 11.54 9.96 -7.80
CA THR A 207 11.41 11.37 -7.39
C THR A 207 12.34 12.31 -8.16
N GLU A 208 13.59 11.91 -8.39
CA GLU A 208 14.53 12.71 -9.20
C GLU A 208 14.07 12.79 -10.66
N GLU A 209 13.59 11.69 -11.23
CA GLU A 209 13.05 11.66 -12.61
C GLU A 209 11.89 12.64 -12.77
N ILE A 210 11.00 12.76 -11.77
CA ILE A 210 9.92 13.75 -11.77
C ILE A 210 10.47 15.18 -11.64
N TYR A 211 11.49 15.40 -10.81
CA TYR A 211 12.09 16.73 -10.68
C TYR A 211 12.68 17.22 -12.00
N ASP A 212 13.42 16.36 -12.68
CA ASP A 212 13.98 16.66 -14.00
C ASP A 212 12.86 16.96 -14.98
N LEU A 213 11.82 16.12 -15.01
CA LEU A 213 10.68 16.27 -15.91
C LEU A 213 9.87 17.55 -15.70
N LEU A 214 9.62 17.91 -14.44
CA LEU A 214 8.89 19.15 -14.10
C LEU A 214 9.73 20.41 -14.31
N GLY A 215 11.06 20.28 -14.33
CA GLY A 215 11.99 21.37 -14.59
C GLY A 215 12.17 21.70 -16.08
N GLU A 216 11.79 20.79 -16.97
CA GLU A 216 11.87 20.99 -18.41
C GLU A 216 10.66 21.77 -18.95
N ASP A 217 10.93 22.86 -19.68
CA ASP A 217 9.88 23.65 -20.35
C ASP A 217 9.35 22.95 -21.63
N THR A 218 9.89 21.77 -21.96
CA THR A 218 9.53 20.95 -23.13
C THR A 218 8.12 20.37 -23.04
N TYR A 219 7.67 20.05 -21.83
CA TYR A 219 6.47 19.25 -21.63
C TYR A 219 5.29 20.07 -21.12
N TYR A 220 4.10 19.68 -21.56
CA TYR A 220 2.83 20.05 -20.95
C TYR A 220 2.46 18.98 -19.92
N ASN A 221 2.84 19.23 -18.66
CA ASN A 221 2.78 18.26 -17.58
C ASN A 221 1.38 18.19 -16.95
N ILE A 222 0.68 17.07 -17.11
CA ILE A 222 -0.64 16.84 -16.52
C ILE A 222 -0.51 15.85 -15.37
N CYS A 223 -1.00 16.24 -14.19
CA CYS A 223 -1.07 15.38 -13.01
C CYS A 223 -2.46 14.74 -12.91
N LEU A 224 -2.50 13.41 -12.92
CA LEU A 224 -3.71 12.63 -12.68
C LEU A 224 -3.71 12.15 -11.22
N LEU A 225 -4.56 12.75 -10.38
CA LEU A 225 -4.69 12.38 -8.97
C LEU A 225 -5.75 11.30 -8.81
N SER A 226 -5.36 10.12 -8.32
CA SER A 226 -6.28 9.00 -8.13
C SER A 226 -7.12 9.15 -6.88
N HIS A 227 -8.25 8.44 -6.81
CA HIS A 227 -9.14 8.46 -5.66
C HIS A 227 -8.44 8.14 -4.33
N GLY A 228 -8.86 8.82 -3.27
CA GLY A 228 -8.29 8.69 -1.94
C GLY A 228 -6.88 9.29 -1.81
N THR A 229 -6.30 9.83 -2.89
CA THR A 229 -4.97 10.46 -2.86
C THR A 229 -4.97 11.71 -2.00
N TYR A 230 -6.06 12.49 -1.96
CA TYR A 230 -6.11 13.72 -1.16
C TYR A 230 -5.98 13.42 0.33
N GLU A 231 -6.75 12.45 0.83
CA GLU A 231 -6.75 12.00 2.21
C GLU A 231 -5.35 11.52 2.62
N THR A 232 -4.75 10.64 1.81
CA THR A 232 -3.45 10.06 2.10
C THR A 232 -2.32 11.06 1.90
N LEU A 233 -2.43 12.00 0.95
CA LEU A 233 -1.47 13.07 0.73
C LEU A 233 -1.49 14.08 1.88
N ALA A 234 -2.67 14.44 2.38
CA ALA A 234 -2.83 15.30 3.56
C ALA A 234 -2.14 14.67 4.79
N GLU A 235 -2.39 13.38 5.02
CA GLU A 235 -1.68 12.57 6.03
C GLU A 235 -0.16 12.62 5.83
N GLY A 236 0.29 12.42 4.59
CA GLY A 236 1.71 12.40 4.24
C GLY A 236 2.41 13.72 4.50
N VAL A 237 1.77 14.84 4.16
CA VAL A 237 2.32 16.19 4.33
C VAL A 237 2.15 16.69 5.78
N GLY A 238 1.17 16.18 6.52
CA GLY A 238 0.90 16.55 7.90
C GLY A 238 -0.05 17.75 8.02
N VAL A 239 -1.06 17.81 7.16
CA VAL A 239 -2.07 18.88 7.12
C VAL A 239 -3.50 18.32 7.11
N ASP A 240 -4.50 19.17 7.34
CA ASP A 240 -5.90 18.78 7.26
C ASP A 240 -6.34 18.47 5.82
N ASN A 241 -7.21 17.47 5.65
CA ASN A 241 -7.71 17.06 4.33
C ASN A 241 -8.42 18.21 3.59
N ALA A 242 -9.20 19.03 4.30
CA ALA A 242 -9.88 20.18 3.71
C ALA A 242 -8.90 21.22 3.14
N LEU A 243 -7.77 21.44 3.83
CA LEU A 243 -6.73 22.34 3.35
C LEU A 243 -6.03 21.74 2.13
N MET A 244 -5.70 20.45 2.16
CA MET A 244 -5.08 19.76 1.03
C MET A 244 -5.98 19.87 -0.22
N LYS A 245 -7.26 19.52 -0.12
CA LYS A 245 -8.20 19.60 -1.26
C LYS A 245 -8.31 21.00 -1.85
N ALA A 246 -8.30 22.04 -1.01
CA ALA A 246 -8.42 23.42 -1.47
C ALA A 246 -7.14 23.95 -2.17
N LYS A 247 -5.97 23.45 -1.79
CA LYS A 247 -4.67 24.03 -2.15
C LYS A 247 -3.81 23.17 -3.07
N VAL A 248 -4.12 21.89 -3.20
CA VAL A 248 -3.31 20.91 -3.95
C VAL A 248 -3.02 21.37 -5.37
N VAL A 249 -4.01 21.90 -6.08
CA VAL A 249 -3.83 22.38 -7.46
C VAL A 249 -2.78 23.48 -7.53
N ASP A 250 -2.88 24.52 -6.67
CA ASP A 250 -1.89 25.59 -6.67
C ASP A 250 -0.48 25.11 -6.29
N VAL A 251 -0.39 24.19 -5.34
CA VAL A 251 0.89 23.58 -4.92
C VAL A 251 1.51 22.80 -6.07
N LEU A 252 0.73 21.96 -6.76
CA LEU A 252 1.23 21.17 -7.88
C LEU A 252 1.58 22.06 -9.08
N ASN A 253 0.83 23.13 -9.33
CA ASN A 253 1.17 24.08 -10.39
C ASN A 253 2.49 24.78 -10.09
N LYS A 254 2.74 25.14 -8.82
CA LYS A 254 4.04 25.69 -8.37
C LYS A 254 5.20 24.69 -8.46
N LEU A 255 4.92 23.38 -8.46
CA LEU A 255 5.93 22.35 -8.71
C LEU A 255 6.27 22.19 -10.21
N GLY A 256 5.43 22.70 -11.12
CA GLY A 256 5.64 22.59 -12.57
C GLY A 256 4.54 21.84 -13.33
N PHE A 257 3.49 21.37 -12.66
CA PHE A 257 2.32 20.81 -13.35
C PHE A 257 1.53 21.91 -14.05
N SER A 258 1.15 21.68 -15.31
CA SER A 258 0.34 22.59 -16.11
C SER A 258 -1.15 22.45 -15.77
N GLU A 259 -1.61 21.21 -15.59
CA GLU A 259 -2.97 20.89 -15.14
C GLU A 259 -2.98 19.77 -14.09
N VAL A 260 -3.97 19.82 -13.22
CA VAL A 260 -4.23 18.82 -12.18
C VAL A 260 -5.67 18.33 -12.31
N ILE A 261 -5.81 17.07 -12.72
CA ILE A 261 -7.09 16.45 -13.05
C ILE A 261 -7.37 15.33 -12.05
N ASP A 262 -8.64 15.20 -11.66
CA ASP A 262 -9.11 14.04 -10.91
C ASP A 262 -9.24 12.82 -11.82
N TYR A 263 -8.51 11.75 -11.49
CA TYR A 263 -8.56 10.51 -12.24
C TYR A 263 -9.93 9.81 -12.13
N GLU A 264 -10.81 10.20 -11.21
CA GLU A 264 -12.17 9.64 -11.14
C GLU A 264 -12.92 9.76 -12.48
N GLU A 265 -12.71 10.85 -13.23
CA GLU A 265 -13.30 11.02 -14.56
C GLU A 265 -12.75 10.02 -15.60
N TYR A 266 -11.49 9.60 -15.46
CA TYR A 266 -10.89 8.54 -16.27
C TYR A 266 -11.41 7.17 -15.88
N LEU A 267 -11.57 6.93 -14.58
CA LEU A 267 -12.06 5.64 -14.12
C LEU A 267 -13.47 5.38 -14.64
N ILE A 268 -14.32 6.40 -14.76
CA ILE A 268 -15.64 6.26 -15.37
C ILE A 268 -15.53 5.72 -16.82
N LYS A 269 -14.58 6.22 -17.61
CA LYS A 269 -14.35 5.73 -18.99
C LYS A 269 -13.84 4.30 -18.99
N GLU A 270 -12.91 3.96 -18.10
CA GLU A 270 -12.42 2.59 -17.88
C GLU A 270 -13.59 1.64 -17.57
N MET A 271 -14.45 2.01 -16.63
CA MET A 271 -15.58 1.18 -16.20
C MET A 271 -16.66 1.04 -17.27
N ASN A 272 -16.89 2.05 -18.10
CA ASN A 272 -17.82 1.94 -19.23
C ASN A 272 -17.32 0.92 -20.27
N ALA A 273 -16.01 0.90 -20.55
CA ALA A 273 -15.42 -0.11 -21.44
C ALA A 273 -15.56 -1.53 -20.84
N VAL A 274 -15.32 -1.68 -19.53
CA VAL A 274 -15.53 -2.96 -18.83
C VAL A 274 -16.99 -3.40 -18.87
N ALA A 275 -17.95 -2.49 -18.69
CA ALA A 275 -19.37 -2.81 -18.77
C ALA A 275 -19.80 -3.28 -20.17
N TYR A 276 -19.22 -2.70 -21.22
CA TYR A 276 -19.43 -3.15 -22.60
C TYR A 276 -18.92 -4.58 -22.81
N LEU A 277 -17.70 -4.89 -22.34
CA LEU A 277 -17.14 -6.24 -22.40
C LEU A 277 -17.97 -7.26 -21.62
N LEU A 278 -18.46 -6.87 -20.44
CA LEU A 278 -19.33 -7.74 -19.63
C LEU A 278 -20.59 -8.11 -20.41
N LYS A 279 -21.21 -7.13 -21.07
CA LYS A 279 -22.40 -7.35 -21.89
C LYS A 279 -22.12 -8.34 -23.04
N GLU A 280 -20.99 -8.21 -23.73
CA GLU A 280 -20.59 -9.14 -24.80
C GLU A 280 -20.35 -10.56 -24.26
N ASN A 281 -19.57 -10.70 -23.18
CA ASN A 281 -19.31 -12.00 -22.56
C ASN A 281 -20.59 -12.69 -22.08
N MET A 282 -21.54 -11.93 -21.53
CA MET A 282 -22.85 -12.46 -21.11
C MET A 282 -23.67 -13.02 -22.28
N LEU A 283 -23.56 -12.47 -23.50
CA LEU A 283 -24.22 -13.03 -24.69
C LEU A 283 -23.64 -14.40 -25.08
N GLU A 284 -22.37 -14.63 -24.75
CA GLU A 284 -21.67 -15.92 -24.95
C GLU A 284 -21.80 -16.86 -23.75
N GLY A 285 -22.48 -16.45 -22.67
CA GLY A 285 -22.58 -17.21 -21.43
C GLY A 285 -21.27 -17.28 -20.63
N LYS A 286 -20.33 -16.38 -20.89
CA LYS A 286 -19.03 -16.32 -20.21
C LYS A 286 -19.03 -15.28 -19.08
N PRO A 287 -18.34 -15.54 -17.97
CA PRO A 287 -18.09 -14.53 -16.95
C PRO A 287 -17.00 -13.54 -17.39
N LEU A 288 -16.87 -12.43 -16.68
CA LEU A 288 -15.80 -11.46 -16.85
C LEU A 288 -15.09 -11.22 -15.50
N ILE A 289 -13.76 -11.29 -15.52
CA ILE A 289 -12.92 -11.05 -14.34
C ILE A 289 -12.20 -9.71 -14.52
N TYR A 290 -12.41 -8.80 -13.57
CA TYR A 290 -11.70 -7.53 -13.48
C TYR A 290 -10.65 -7.61 -12.38
N SER A 291 -9.45 -7.11 -12.71
CA SER A 291 -8.38 -6.87 -11.75
C SER A 291 -7.89 -5.43 -11.89
N CYS A 292 -7.70 -4.75 -10.77
CA CYS A 292 -7.12 -3.40 -10.77
C CYS A 292 -5.59 -3.37 -11.01
N SER A 293 -4.91 -4.52 -10.90
CA SER A 293 -3.46 -4.63 -11.02
C SER A 293 -3.03 -5.79 -11.92
N SER A 294 -2.03 -5.55 -12.77
CA SER A 294 -1.38 -6.57 -13.59
C SER A 294 -0.73 -7.68 -12.75
N GLY A 295 -0.29 -7.38 -11.52
CA GLY A 295 0.38 -8.34 -10.66
C GLY A 295 -0.50 -9.50 -10.22
N ILE A 296 -1.73 -9.21 -9.76
CA ILE A 296 -2.68 -10.27 -9.37
C ILE A 296 -3.20 -11.05 -10.58
N ARG A 297 -3.36 -10.39 -11.74
CA ARG A 297 -3.74 -11.05 -12.99
C ARG A 297 -2.68 -12.10 -13.38
N ARG A 298 -1.42 -11.68 -13.49
CA ARG A 298 -0.28 -12.57 -13.80
C ARG A 298 -0.21 -13.77 -12.85
N GLU A 299 -0.34 -13.49 -11.55
CA GLU A 299 -0.25 -14.51 -10.51
C GLU A 299 -1.42 -15.51 -10.52
N ILE A 300 -2.57 -15.12 -11.06
CA ILE A 300 -3.71 -16.02 -11.29
C ILE A 300 -3.48 -16.81 -12.58
N GLU A 301 -3.02 -16.16 -13.66
CA GLU A 301 -2.70 -16.80 -14.94
C GLU A 301 -1.58 -17.84 -14.84
N ASP A 302 -0.57 -17.61 -14.00
CA ASP A 302 0.51 -18.57 -13.75
C ASP A 302 -0.02 -19.88 -13.13
N VAL A 303 -1.12 -19.81 -12.37
CA VAL A 303 -1.78 -20.96 -11.74
C VAL A 303 -2.87 -21.55 -12.62
N TYR A 304 -3.63 -20.68 -13.29
CA TYR A 304 -4.77 -21.02 -14.16
C TYR A 304 -4.63 -20.29 -15.51
N PRO A 305 -3.79 -20.79 -16.43
CA PRO A 305 -3.59 -20.16 -17.73
C PRO A 305 -4.89 -19.98 -18.54
N GLU A 306 -5.85 -20.89 -18.34
CA GLU A 306 -7.18 -20.85 -18.95
C GLU A 306 -8.03 -19.66 -18.48
N ALA A 307 -7.66 -18.97 -17.40
CA ALA A 307 -8.36 -17.78 -16.92
C ALA A 307 -8.06 -16.51 -17.74
N ASP A 308 -6.99 -16.50 -18.55
CA ASP A 308 -6.56 -15.31 -19.33
C ASP A 308 -7.69 -14.74 -20.19
N ASP A 309 -8.43 -15.61 -20.88
CA ASP A 309 -9.57 -15.23 -21.74
C ASP A 309 -10.75 -14.63 -20.97
N LEU A 310 -10.80 -14.80 -19.65
CA LEU A 310 -11.84 -14.22 -18.80
C LEU A 310 -11.43 -12.85 -18.23
N PHE A 311 -10.15 -12.50 -18.25
CA PHE A 311 -9.66 -11.25 -17.68
C PHE A 311 -9.86 -10.05 -18.61
N VAL A 312 -10.26 -8.94 -18.02
CA VAL A 312 -10.21 -7.63 -18.68
C VAL A 312 -8.75 -7.27 -18.98
N ASN A 313 -8.44 -6.97 -20.25
CA ASN A 313 -7.16 -6.37 -20.62
C ASN A 313 -7.12 -4.87 -20.29
N LEU A 314 -6.89 -4.58 -19.01
CA LEU A 314 -6.98 -3.23 -18.49
C LEU A 314 -5.90 -2.30 -19.03
N SER A 315 -4.67 -2.81 -19.20
CA SER A 315 -3.56 -2.03 -19.76
C SER A 315 -3.90 -1.53 -21.17
N LYS A 316 -4.51 -2.38 -22.01
CA LYS A 316 -4.97 -1.98 -23.34
C LYS A 316 -6.06 -0.90 -23.27
N ILE A 317 -7.08 -1.09 -22.43
CA ILE A 317 -8.15 -0.09 -22.25
C ILE A 317 -7.57 1.26 -21.82
N ARG A 318 -6.65 1.25 -20.85
CA ARG A 318 -5.98 2.47 -20.36
C ARG A 318 -5.15 3.13 -21.44
N LYS A 319 -4.40 2.35 -22.21
CA LYS A 319 -3.61 2.86 -23.34
C LYS A 319 -4.49 3.58 -24.34
N ASP A 320 -5.59 2.96 -24.77
CA ASP A 320 -6.51 3.57 -25.72
C ASP A 320 -7.13 4.87 -25.19
N ILE A 321 -7.53 4.90 -23.91
CA ILE A 321 -8.08 6.10 -23.26
C ILE A 321 -7.02 7.22 -23.16
N ASN A 322 -5.81 6.89 -22.69
CA ASN A 322 -4.77 7.87 -22.43
C ASN A 322 -4.13 8.41 -23.72
N THR A 323 -4.00 7.57 -24.76
CA THR A 323 -3.55 8.04 -26.09
C THR A 323 -4.54 9.03 -26.69
N ARG A 324 -5.84 8.70 -26.70
CA ARG A 324 -6.89 9.63 -27.17
C ARG A 324 -6.95 10.90 -26.34
N PHE A 325 -6.67 10.78 -25.06
CA PHE A 325 -6.60 11.93 -24.18
C PHE A 325 -5.47 12.89 -24.58
N LYS A 326 -4.26 12.38 -24.78
CA LYS A 326 -3.12 13.18 -25.26
C LYS A 326 -3.41 13.82 -26.62
N GLU A 327 -4.01 13.06 -27.55
CA GLU A 327 -4.41 13.56 -28.87
C GLU A 327 -5.36 14.77 -28.76
N GLY A 328 -6.36 14.71 -27.87
CA GLY A 328 -7.30 15.83 -27.68
C GLY A 328 -6.68 17.11 -27.13
N TYR A 329 -5.48 17.05 -26.57
CA TYR A 329 -4.73 18.24 -26.12
C TYR A 329 -3.90 18.85 -27.25
N LEU A 330 -3.45 18.05 -28.23
CA LEU A 330 -2.79 18.55 -29.43
C LEU A 330 -3.72 19.47 -30.23
N ASP A 331 -5.03 19.18 -30.21
CA ASP A 331 -6.07 20.02 -30.85
C ASP A 331 -6.22 21.42 -30.21
N ARG A 332 -5.65 21.64 -29.01
CA ARG A 332 -5.71 22.92 -28.28
C ARG A 332 -4.58 23.90 -28.65
N ASN A 333 -3.80 23.63 -29.71
CA ASN A 333 -2.62 24.41 -30.11
C ASN A 333 -1.56 24.52 -28.98
N ILE A 334 -1.35 23.44 -28.24
CA ILE A 334 -0.28 23.34 -27.25
C ILE A 334 1.04 23.07 -28.00
N ASP A 335 1.99 24.00 -27.92
CA ASP A 335 3.33 23.89 -28.55
C ASP A 335 4.32 23.11 -27.66
N LYS A 336 3.85 22.01 -27.05
CA LYS A 336 4.59 21.17 -26.11
C LYS A 336 4.09 19.73 -26.15
N ASP A 337 4.98 18.79 -25.83
CA ASP A 337 4.61 17.37 -25.72
C ASP A 337 3.79 17.13 -24.45
N VAL A 338 2.63 16.49 -24.59
CA VAL A 338 1.72 16.22 -23.47
C VAL A 338 2.23 15.03 -22.67
N HIS A 339 2.56 15.28 -21.40
CA HIS A 339 3.08 14.27 -20.49
C HIS A 339 2.10 14.00 -19.36
N LEU A 340 1.79 12.72 -19.12
CA LEU A 340 0.87 12.26 -18.09
C LEU A 340 1.62 11.66 -16.91
N THR A 341 1.50 12.30 -15.75
CA THR A 341 1.97 11.79 -14.47
C THR A 341 0.78 11.28 -13.67
N ARG A 342 0.73 9.98 -13.41
CA ARG A 342 -0.32 9.40 -12.55
C ARG A 342 0.17 9.21 -11.12
N VAL A 343 -0.64 9.66 -10.16
CA VAL A 343 -0.37 9.53 -8.73
C VAL A 343 -1.31 8.50 -8.13
N GLU A 344 -0.74 7.47 -7.50
CA GLU A 344 -1.49 6.31 -6.98
C GLU A 344 -1.16 5.99 -5.53
N ASN A 345 -2.15 5.48 -4.81
CA ASN A 345 -1.94 4.89 -3.48
C ASN A 345 -1.34 3.46 -3.55
N CYS A 346 -0.99 2.97 -4.74
CA CYS A 346 -0.57 1.59 -4.96
C CYS A 346 0.73 1.52 -5.78
N THR A 347 1.69 0.73 -5.31
CA THR A 347 2.98 0.52 -6.00
C THR A 347 2.87 -0.36 -7.23
N ALA A 348 1.79 -1.15 -7.37
CA ALA A 348 1.63 -2.08 -8.48
C ALA A 348 1.40 -1.39 -9.83
N PHE A 349 1.17 -0.07 -9.81
CA PHE A 349 1.05 0.77 -11.00
C PHE A 349 2.38 1.39 -11.44
N LEU A 350 3.42 1.38 -10.59
CA LEU A 350 4.75 1.88 -10.94
C LEU A 350 5.39 1.21 -12.16
N PRO A 351 5.13 -0.08 -12.46
CA PRO A 351 5.61 -0.70 -13.69
C PRO A 351 4.89 -0.23 -14.97
N GLU A 352 3.77 0.49 -14.88
CA GLU A 352 3.10 0.99 -16.07
C GLU A 352 3.89 2.12 -16.74
N THR A 353 4.09 1.99 -18.04
CA THR A 353 4.79 2.93 -18.92
C THR A 353 3.89 3.41 -20.05
N ASN A 354 4.35 4.40 -20.81
CA ASN A 354 3.62 4.95 -21.95
C ASN A 354 3.29 3.86 -22.98
N GLU A 355 4.18 2.89 -23.17
CA GLU A 355 3.96 1.75 -24.08
C GLU A 355 2.83 0.83 -23.62
N THR A 356 2.68 0.65 -22.31
CA THR A 356 1.72 -0.31 -21.73
C THR A 356 0.35 0.30 -21.46
N SER A 357 0.29 1.55 -20.98
CA SER A 357 -0.96 2.19 -20.55
C SER A 357 -1.12 3.63 -21.02
N GLY A 358 -0.18 4.18 -21.79
CA GLY A 358 -0.21 5.59 -22.22
C GLY A 358 0.12 6.61 -21.12
N ILE A 359 0.46 6.15 -19.91
CA ILE A 359 0.97 6.99 -18.81
C ILE A 359 2.48 7.06 -18.90
N ASP A 360 3.05 8.26 -18.91
CA ASP A 360 4.50 8.42 -19.09
C ASP A 360 5.27 8.12 -17.80
N ILE A 361 4.76 8.60 -16.65
CA ILE A 361 5.31 8.25 -15.34
C ILE A 361 4.21 7.96 -14.32
N SER A 362 4.39 6.89 -13.55
CA SER A 362 3.55 6.55 -12.41
C SER A 362 4.33 6.77 -11.13
N ILE A 363 3.70 7.42 -10.15
CA ILE A 363 4.33 7.78 -8.88
C ILE A 363 3.37 7.44 -7.75
N THR A 364 3.91 7.17 -6.57
CA THR A 364 3.08 6.94 -5.39
C THR A 364 2.70 8.25 -4.71
N THR A 365 1.60 8.25 -3.97
CA THR A 365 1.24 9.39 -3.10
C THR A 365 2.33 9.71 -2.09
N ARG A 366 3.11 8.71 -1.64
CA ARG A 366 4.26 8.94 -0.75
C ARG A 366 5.37 9.73 -1.44
N GLN A 367 5.68 9.43 -2.69
CA GLN A 367 6.65 10.17 -3.49
C GLN A 367 6.18 11.60 -3.76
N LEU A 368 4.89 11.79 -4.05
CA LEU A 368 4.32 13.14 -4.19
C LEU A 368 4.40 13.93 -2.88
N ALA A 369 4.07 13.30 -1.75
CA ALA A 369 4.19 13.94 -0.43
C ALA A 369 5.64 14.36 -0.13
N LYS A 370 6.62 13.54 -0.53
CA LYS A 370 8.04 13.88 -0.43
C LYS A 370 8.36 15.09 -1.29
N LEU A 371 7.96 15.09 -2.57
CA LEU A 371 8.16 16.18 -3.53
C LEU A 371 7.64 17.51 -2.99
N ILE A 372 6.42 17.52 -2.45
CA ILE A 372 5.83 18.72 -1.84
C ILE A 372 6.67 19.20 -0.65
N LYS A 373 7.07 18.29 0.25
CA LYS A 373 7.87 18.66 1.44
C LYS A 373 9.25 19.22 1.08
N THR A 374 9.89 18.68 0.05
CA THR A 374 11.24 19.09 -0.37
C THR A 374 11.23 20.33 -1.25
N SER A 375 10.08 20.73 -1.81
CA SER A 375 9.96 21.93 -2.65
C SER A 375 10.07 23.27 -1.91
N GLY A 376 9.83 23.29 -0.60
CA GLY A 376 9.73 24.53 0.19
C GLY A 376 8.42 25.31 -0.02
N ILE A 377 7.45 24.78 -0.77
CA ILE A 377 6.14 25.41 -0.97
C ILE A 377 5.33 25.37 0.34
N ASP A 378 4.91 26.54 0.80
CA ASP A 378 4.05 26.68 1.99
C ASP A 378 2.58 26.53 1.60
N LEU A 379 2.00 25.36 1.89
CA LEU A 379 0.59 25.02 1.66
C LEU A 379 -0.38 26.04 2.26
N ASN A 380 -0.04 26.68 3.39
CA ASN A 380 -0.92 27.66 4.03
C ASN A 380 -0.99 28.98 3.25
N LYS A 381 0.02 29.26 2.42
CA LYS A 381 0.11 30.46 1.56
C LYS A 381 -0.23 30.17 0.10
N ALA A 382 -0.53 28.92 -0.23
CA ALA A 382 -1.04 28.57 -1.55
C ALA A 382 -2.43 29.17 -1.76
N ASP A 383 -2.82 29.38 -3.01
CA ASP A 383 -4.14 29.89 -3.37
C ASP A 383 -5.17 28.76 -3.42
N ASN A 384 -6.44 29.10 -3.19
CA ASN A 384 -7.51 28.14 -3.46
C ASN A 384 -7.73 28.05 -4.96
N LYS A 385 -7.57 26.87 -5.54
CA LYS A 385 -7.83 26.63 -6.96
C LYS A 385 -8.73 25.40 -7.11
N PRO A 386 -9.79 25.48 -7.96
CA PRO A 386 -10.52 24.28 -8.33
C PRO A 386 -9.61 23.35 -9.14
N LEU A 387 -9.99 22.08 -9.23
CA LEU A 387 -9.38 21.15 -10.18
C LEU A 387 -9.57 21.65 -11.60
N ASP A 388 -8.61 21.32 -12.46
CA ASP A 388 -8.76 21.55 -13.87
C ASP A 388 -9.80 20.56 -14.39
N ASN A 389 -10.91 21.10 -14.90
CA ASN A 389 -11.96 20.28 -15.46
C ASN A 389 -11.52 19.75 -16.81
N LEU A 390 -11.92 18.52 -17.11
CA LEU A 390 -11.94 18.06 -18.49
C LEU A 390 -12.99 18.88 -19.24
N ASP A 391 -12.55 19.78 -20.12
CA ASP A 391 -13.41 20.39 -21.16
C ASP A 391 -13.90 19.28 -22.09
N TYR A 392 -14.91 18.56 -21.63
CA TYR A 392 -15.56 17.47 -22.33
C TYR A 392 -17.06 17.71 -22.31
N THR A 393 -17.63 17.92 -23.50
CA THR A 393 -19.06 18.16 -23.74
C THR A 393 -19.92 16.89 -23.65
N GLY A 394 -19.34 15.75 -23.22
CA GLY A 394 -20.09 14.53 -22.96
C GLY A 394 -20.51 14.44 -21.49
N VAL A 395 -21.82 14.56 -21.27
CA VAL A 395 -22.49 14.52 -19.96
C VAL A 395 -22.03 13.31 -19.11
N PHE A 396 -21.40 13.55 -17.97
CA PHE A 396 -21.41 12.59 -16.86
C PHE A 396 -21.25 13.27 -15.49
N ASN A 397 -21.92 12.71 -14.48
CA ASN A 397 -22.04 13.24 -13.12
C ASN A 397 -21.06 12.47 -12.19
N PRO A 398 -20.16 13.15 -11.45
CA PRO A 398 -19.06 12.55 -10.70
C PRO A 398 -19.50 12.19 -9.28
N TYR A 399 -19.66 10.91 -8.98
CA TYR A 399 -19.86 10.44 -7.60
C TYR A 399 -19.48 8.95 -7.44
N PHE A 400 -18.43 8.71 -6.64
CA PHE A 400 -18.11 7.54 -5.79
C PHE A 400 -17.20 6.42 -6.36
N LEU A 401 -16.15 6.09 -5.59
CA LEU A 401 -15.20 4.99 -5.82
C LEU A 401 -15.15 4.01 -4.63
N SER A 402 -14.68 2.78 -4.90
CA SER A 402 -14.42 1.64 -3.99
C SER A 402 -15.56 0.65 -3.66
N VAL A 403 -16.79 0.91 -4.08
CA VAL A 403 -17.85 -0.12 -4.23
C VAL A 403 -18.43 -0.10 -5.67
N ASN A 404 -17.89 0.75 -6.54
CA ASN A 404 -18.62 1.26 -7.70
C ASN A 404 -18.25 0.73 -9.09
N THR A 405 -17.32 -0.22 -9.20
CA THR A 405 -17.26 -1.08 -10.40
C THR A 405 -18.61 -1.82 -10.57
N ALA A 406 -19.26 -2.12 -9.44
CA ALA A 406 -20.64 -2.56 -9.32
C ALA A 406 -21.64 -1.54 -9.88
N TYR A 407 -21.42 -0.23 -9.69
CA TYR A 407 -22.37 0.83 -10.04
C TYR A 407 -22.32 1.26 -11.52
N ALA A 408 -21.21 1.06 -12.21
CA ALA A 408 -21.19 1.13 -13.67
C ALA A 408 -22.10 0.04 -14.29
N ILE A 409 -22.17 -1.14 -13.66
CA ILE A 409 -23.16 -2.17 -13.98
C ILE A 409 -24.58 -1.73 -13.55
N ILE A 410 -24.74 -0.97 -12.44
CA ILE A 410 -26.04 -0.37 -12.03
C ILE A 410 -26.60 0.59 -13.08
N ARG A 411 -25.81 1.21 -13.96
CA ARG A 411 -26.40 1.94 -15.09
C ARG A 411 -27.10 1.06 -16.13
N LEU A 412 -26.87 -0.26 -16.10
CA LEU A 412 -27.63 -1.24 -16.88
C LEU A 412 -28.86 -1.77 -16.10
N GLY A 413 -28.94 -1.57 -14.77
CA GLY A 413 -30.01 -2.12 -13.95
C GLY A 413 -30.62 -1.17 -12.91
N GLU A 414 -31.95 -1.07 -12.91
CA GLU A 414 -32.69 -0.06 -12.14
C GLU A 414 -32.60 -0.22 -10.61
N LYS A 415 -32.15 -1.39 -10.11
CA LYS A 415 -32.06 -1.73 -8.69
C LYS A 415 -30.84 -2.60 -8.39
N ALA A 416 -30.14 -2.28 -7.30
CA ALA A 416 -29.03 -3.06 -6.77
C ALA A 416 -29.44 -3.75 -5.45
N SER A 417 -29.05 -5.02 -5.29
CA SER A 417 -29.21 -5.74 -4.02
C SER A 417 -27.87 -6.25 -3.50
N ILE A 418 -27.53 -5.92 -2.25
CA ILE A 418 -26.37 -6.48 -1.55
C ILE A 418 -26.82 -7.78 -0.89
N LYS A 419 -26.25 -8.90 -1.30
CA LYS A 419 -26.61 -10.23 -0.77
C LYS A 419 -25.72 -10.64 0.41
N ASN A 420 -24.45 -10.22 0.41
CA ASN A 420 -23.48 -10.54 1.45
C ASN A 420 -22.38 -9.48 1.56
N ASP A 421 -22.03 -9.08 2.79
CA ASP A 421 -20.98 -8.08 3.10
C ASP A 421 -20.10 -8.53 4.29
N LYS A 422 -19.79 -9.83 4.37
CA LYS A 422 -18.98 -10.40 5.46
C LYS A 422 -17.73 -11.10 4.94
N GLY A 423 -16.60 -10.79 5.57
CA GLY A 423 -15.31 -11.42 5.28
C GLY A 423 -14.63 -10.84 4.05
N ASN A 424 -14.00 -11.71 3.26
CA ASN A 424 -13.19 -11.32 2.10
C ASN A 424 -14.00 -11.21 0.80
N ILE A 425 -15.26 -11.63 0.79
CA ILE A 425 -16.11 -11.63 -0.40
C ILE A 425 -17.34 -10.77 -0.13
N LYS A 426 -17.65 -9.88 -1.08
CA LYS A 426 -18.88 -9.10 -1.10
C LYS A 426 -19.67 -9.46 -2.35
N GLU A 427 -20.92 -9.84 -2.18
CA GLU A 427 -21.79 -10.29 -3.26
C GLU A 427 -22.94 -9.32 -3.47
N PHE A 428 -23.22 -9.04 -4.74
CA PHE A 428 -24.29 -8.13 -5.15
C PHE A 428 -24.87 -8.54 -6.48
N SER A 429 -26.09 -8.08 -6.78
CA SER A 429 -26.73 -8.31 -8.07
C SER A 429 -27.51 -7.12 -8.58
N PHE A 430 -27.73 -7.12 -9.90
CA PHE A 430 -28.44 -6.06 -10.64
C PHE A 430 -29.50 -6.65 -11.57
N ASP A 431 -30.68 -6.04 -11.56
CA ASP A 431 -31.75 -6.40 -12.49
C ASP A 431 -31.68 -5.51 -13.73
N LEU A 432 -31.48 -6.12 -14.91
CA LEU A 432 -31.56 -5.44 -16.21
C LEU A 432 -33.01 -5.14 -16.60
N SER A 433 -33.19 -4.14 -17.46
CA SER A 433 -34.51 -3.76 -17.99
C SER A 433 -35.20 -4.86 -18.81
N ASP A 434 -34.44 -5.83 -19.32
CA ASP A 434 -34.97 -7.03 -20.00
C ASP A 434 -35.33 -8.18 -19.03
N GLY A 435 -35.22 -7.95 -17.72
CA GLY A 435 -35.56 -8.90 -16.66
C GLY A 435 -34.47 -9.90 -16.29
N LYS A 436 -33.27 -9.81 -16.88
CA LYS A 436 -32.12 -10.64 -16.49
C LYS A 436 -31.43 -10.11 -15.24
N GLU A 437 -30.93 -11.01 -14.39
CA GLU A 437 -30.11 -10.65 -13.23
C GLU A 437 -28.61 -10.80 -13.57
N ILE A 438 -27.80 -9.80 -13.24
CA ILE A 438 -26.33 -9.88 -13.24
C ILE A 438 -25.87 -10.17 -11.82
N LYS A 439 -25.23 -11.31 -11.59
CA LYS A 439 -24.63 -11.70 -10.32
C LYS A 439 -23.15 -11.30 -10.30
N CYS A 440 -22.72 -10.64 -9.23
CA CYS A 440 -21.39 -10.07 -9.13
C CYS A 440 -20.76 -10.33 -7.77
N ALA A 441 -19.43 -10.40 -7.74
CA ALA A 441 -18.67 -10.46 -6.49
C ALA A 441 -17.42 -9.57 -6.53
N VAL A 442 -17.05 -9.02 -5.37
CA VAL A 442 -15.75 -8.40 -5.11
C VAL A 442 -15.02 -9.24 -4.07
N VAL A 443 -13.80 -9.64 -4.38
CA VAL A 443 -12.97 -10.51 -3.56
C VAL A 443 -11.70 -9.80 -3.16
N ASN A 444 -11.44 -9.76 -1.85
CA ASN A 444 -10.25 -9.18 -1.25
C ASN A 444 -9.26 -10.29 -0.85
N GLY A 445 -7.98 -10.09 -1.19
CA GLY A 445 -6.89 -11.01 -0.90
C GLY A 445 -6.63 -11.98 -2.06
N LEU A 446 -5.35 -12.22 -2.35
CA LEU A 446 -4.93 -13.05 -3.48
C LEU A 446 -5.39 -14.51 -3.34
N LYS A 447 -5.30 -15.07 -2.13
CA LYS A 447 -5.73 -16.45 -1.87
C LYS A 447 -7.21 -16.66 -2.19
N ALA A 448 -8.08 -15.82 -1.63
CA ALA A 448 -9.51 -15.87 -1.90
C ALA A 448 -9.81 -15.63 -3.38
N SER A 449 -9.06 -14.73 -4.03
CA SER A 449 -9.20 -14.47 -5.47
C SER A 449 -8.89 -15.73 -6.30
N LYS A 450 -7.81 -16.46 -6.02
CA LYS A 450 -7.47 -17.72 -6.69
C LYS A 450 -8.55 -18.80 -6.48
N GLU A 451 -9.12 -18.88 -5.27
CA GLU A 451 -10.21 -19.82 -4.97
C GLU A 451 -11.50 -19.51 -5.76
N GLU A 452 -11.87 -18.24 -5.89
CA GLU A 452 -13.07 -17.84 -6.64
C GLU A 452 -12.89 -17.95 -8.16
N VAL A 453 -11.70 -17.63 -8.69
CA VAL A 453 -11.40 -17.88 -10.11
C VAL A 453 -11.45 -19.37 -10.43
N LYS A 454 -10.93 -20.23 -9.55
CA LYS A 454 -11.03 -21.69 -9.72
C LYS A 454 -12.50 -22.15 -9.80
N LYS A 455 -13.38 -21.65 -8.93
CA LYS A 455 -14.82 -21.98 -8.99
C LYS A 455 -15.48 -21.55 -10.31
N ILE A 456 -15.04 -20.42 -10.89
CA ILE A 456 -15.49 -19.98 -12.22
C ILE A 456 -15.08 -21.00 -13.28
N LEU A 457 -13.81 -21.43 -13.27
CA LEU A 457 -13.29 -22.39 -14.26
C LEU A 457 -13.91 -23.78 -14.11
N ASP A 458 -14.17 -24.22 -12.87
CA ASP A 458 -14.80 -25.50 -12.57
C ASP A 458 -16.33 -25.49 -12.85
N GLY A 459 -16.90 -24.34 -13.23
CA GLY A 459 -18.34 -24.19 -13.51
C GLY A 459 -19.23 -24.19 -12.27
N GLU A 460 -18.64 -23.99 -11.09
CA GLU A 460 -19.33 -23.97 -9.80
C GLU A 460 -19.79 -22.55 -9.39
N SER A 461 -19.28 -21.52 -10.06
CA SER A 461 -19.63 -20.12 -9.81
C SER A 461 -20.84 -19.68 -10.63
N GLU A 462 -21.73 -18.93 -9.99
CA GLU A 462 -22.86 -18.27 -10.66
C GLU A 462 -22.56 -16.81 -11.04
N TYR A 463 -21.36 -16.30 -10.77
CA TYR A 463 -21.04 -14.89 -11.02
C TYR A 463 -20.86 -14.61 -12.51
N ASN A 464 -21.52 -13.57 -13.01
CA ASN A 464 -21.26 -12.99 -14.32
C ASN A 464 -20.04 -12.06 -14.28
N PHE A 465 -19.80 -11.41 -13.15
CA PHE A 465 -18.69 -10.48 -12.97
C PHE A 465 -17.96 -10.71 -11.65
N LEU A 466 -16.64 -10.84 -11.71
CA LEU A 466 -15.77 -11.00 -10.54
C LEU A 466 -14.72 -9.89 -10.51
N CYS A 467 -14.68 -9.12 -9.43
CA CYS A 467 -13.63 -8.13 -9.18
C CYS A 467 -12.64 -8.69 -8.14
N VAL A 468 -11.37 -8.81 -8.50
CA VAL A 468 -10.32 -9.30 -7.61
C VAL A 468 -9.39 -8.17 -7.16
N ILE A 469 -9.19 -8.05 -5.85
CA ILE A 469 -8.37 -7.00 -5.23
C ILE A 469 -7.37 -7.66 -4.27
N PRO A 470 -6.06 -7.39 -4.39
CA PRO A 470 -5.07 -8.07 -3.55
C PRO A 470 -4.99 -7.54 -2.10
N CYS A 471 -5.41 -6.29 -1.86
CA CYS A 471 -5.24 -5.61 -0.57
C CYS A 471 -6.55 -5.65 0.26
N GLU A 472 -6.49 -6.13 1.50
CA GLU A 472 -7.58 -5.94 2.47
C GLU A 472 -7.87 -4.44 2.63
N GLY A 473 -9.13 -4.03 2.44
CA GLY A 473 -9.55 -2.62 2.56
C GLY A 473 -9.39 -1.76 1.29
N GLY A 474 -8.89 -2.32 0.18
CA GLY A 474 -8.83 -1.62 -1.10
C GLY A 474 -7.70 -0.58 -1.21
N CYS A 475 -7.84 0.34 -2.17
CA CYS A 475 -6.77 1.27 -2.57
C CYS A 475 -6.37 2.27 -1.47
N GLU A 476 -7.28 2.66 -0.56
CA GLU A 476 -6.98 3.55 0.57
C GLU A 476 -5.90 2.98 1.51
N PHE A 477 -5.75 1.65 1.53
CA PHE A 477 -4.73 0.94 2.29
C PHE A 477 -3.61 0.40 1.42
N GLY A 478 -3.48 0.86 0.17
CA GLY A 478 -2.48 0.41 -0.79
C GLY A 478 -1.03 0.68 -0.39
N GLY A 479 -0.08 -0.02 -1.01
CA GLY A 479 1.34 0.04 -0.66
C GLY A 479 2.05 1.38 -0.91
N GLY A 480 1.46 2.26 -1.73
CA GLY A 480 2.01 3.55 -2.14
C GLY A 480 1.60 4.73 -1.25
N ARG A 481 0.69 4.53 -0.29
CA ARG A 481 0.32 5.60 0.66
C ARG A 481 1.50 6.01 1.55
N PRO A 482 1.51 7.23 2.11
CA PRO A 482 2.44 7.57 3.18
C PRO A 482 2.32 6.62 4.38
N VAL A 483 3.47 6.13 4.84
CA VAL A 483 3.52 5.31 6.06
C VAL A 483 3.63 6.23 7.24
N ILE A 484 2.68 6.23 8.17
CA ILE A 484 2.85 6.95 9.44
C ILE A 484 3.33 5.94 10.47
N THR A 485 4.61 6.00 10.84
CA THR A 485 5.09 5.23 11.99
C THR A 485 4.65 5.94 13.28
N LYS A 486 3.52 5.48 13.86
CA LYS A 486 3.12 5.84 15.22
C LYS A 486 3.94 5.08 16.26
#